data_AF-A0A1H7RK41-F1
#
_entry.id   AF-A0A1H7RK41-F1
#
_cell.length_a   1.000
_cell.length_b   1.000
_cell.length_c   1.000
_cell.angle_alpha   90.00
_cell.angle_beta   90.00
_cell.angle_gamma   90.00
#
_symmetry.space_group_name_H-M   'P 1'
#
loop_
_entity.id
_entity.type
_entity.pdbx_description
1 polymer ?
#
loop_
_entity_poly.entity_id
_entity_poly.type
_entity_poly.pdbx_seq_one_letter_code
_entity_poly.pdbx_strand_id
1 'polypeptide(L)'
;MEDRHPTRVKGVLAACTAGLLGVGGLALVGGAAQAASGQLVVNGGFETGDLSGWSCSANDKVVSSPVAAGSYALSGTPAGQDDAQCSQTVAVVPGSTYTLSGQVEGNYVYLGDTGTGTTDTSTWTPGASSWSTLSTTFTTGASTTSVTVWVHGWYGQGTFGADQISLTGPVPAGGGTPSATSTTSASPSASASPSASASASASSSPSASASASSTATPPPVDTGFHHPVYFMPLDNSPQAISDIVSGSGENQFNLAFVLDSGGCTPAWGGNASTPVSSDTAVAADISAVRAAGGDVAVSFGGYNGTELGSSCGSASALAAAYQQVITKYNLTRIDLDWENTALDSNMAVRWGAIKQLEAQDPNLLVSLTIPATTVGLPLTGRDEIQQAINDGARIDRVNLMDFDFGLNSGTQTAAAETVAADTVQQLQTLYGWSAATAWSHLSVQLMNGHTDQPSELYTQSTFTDLLGYVQANHAAAFSYWDVNRDRACDPSVVHYWADGACSSVTQNPYDFTKILVQYNG
;
A
#
# COMPACT_ATOMS: atom_id res chain seq x y z
N MET A 1 58.94 -25.64 50.19
CA MET A 1 59.22 -26.83 51.01
C MET A 1 57.90 -27.54 51.19
N GLU A 2 57.94 -28.80 50.76
CA GLU A 2 57.04 -29.94 50.96
C GLU A 2 55.51 -29.73 50.76
N ASP A 3 54.82 -30.29 49.75
CA ASP A 3 54.71 -31.66 49.19
C ASP A 3 53.54 -32.47 49.83
N ARG A 4 52.75 -33.10 48.93
CA ARG A 4 51.82 -34.25 49.09
C ARG A 4 50.32 -34.09 49.44
N HIS A 5 49.52 -34.41 48.40
CA HIS A 5 48.29 -35.23 48.30
C HIS A 5 48.11 -36.40 49.32
N PRO A 6 46.98 -37.18 49.38
CA PRO A 6 45.68 -37.17 48.63
C PRO A 6 44.40 -37.57 49.46
N THR A 7 43.30 -37.88 48.71
CA THR A 7 42.20 -38.87 48.97
C THR A 7 40.83 -38.48 49.57
N ARG A 8 39.85 -38.31 48.66
CA ARG A 8 38.56 -39.05 48.46
C ARG A 8 37.62 -39.43 49.65
N VAL A 9 36.34 -39.05 49.42
CA VAL A 9 35.07 -39.85 49.48
C VAL A 9 34.09 -39.69 50.67
N LYS A 10 32.88 -39.22 50.28
CA LYS A 10 31.49 -39.50 50.73
C LYS A 10 31.12 -39.47 52.22
N GLY A 11 30.05 -38.74 52.54
CA GLY A 11 29.29 -38.87 53.79
C GLY A 11 28.05 -37.99 53.81
N VAL A 12 26.89 -38.64 53.83
CA VAL A 12 25.52 -38.11 53.73
C VAL A 12 24.97 -37.68 55.11
N LEU A 13 24.11 -36.65 55.11
CA LEU A 13 23.07 -36.24 56.09
C LEU A 13 23.46 -36.04 57.58
N ALA A 14 23.18 -34.84 58.13
CA ALA A 14 21.99 -34.63 58.98
C ALA A 14 21.96 -33.24 59.66
N ALA A 15 20.82 -32.57 59.52
CA ALA A 15 20.09 -31.77 60.51
C ALA A 15 20.80 -30.65 61.29
N CYS A 16 20.48 -29.40 60.92
CA CYS A 16 20.24 -28.33 61.89
C CYS A 16 18.86 -27.72 61.60
N THR A 17 17.95 -27.83 62.57
CA THR A 17 16.73 -27.04 62.68
C THR A 17 16.92 -25.97 63.75
N ALA A 18 16.47 -24.76 63.43
CA ALA A 18 16.07 -23.61 64.28
C ALA A 18 16.80 -22.33 63.84
N GLY A 19 16.13 -21.26 63.41
CA GLY A 19 14.70 -21.01 63.32
C GLY A 19 14.43 -19.58 62.89
N LEU A 20 13.19 -19.16 63.17
CA LEU A 20 12.67 -17.79 63.26
C LEU A 20 12.00 -17.19 62.01
N LEU A 21 10.67 -17.17 62.10
CA LEU A 21 9.75 -16.06 61.86
C LEU A 21 9.77 -15.41 60.47
N GLY A 22 8.70 -15.66 59.71
CA GLY A 22 8.31 -14.83 58.59
C GLY A 22 6.92 -15.20 58.11
N VAL A 23 6.00 -14.25 58.19
CA VAL A 23 4.60 -14.34 57.77
C VAL A 23 4.53 -14.84 56.30
N GLY A 24 4.13 -16.09 56.11
CA GLY A 24 3.86 -16.65 54.79
C GLY A 24 2.43 -16.34 54.38
N GLY A 25 2.27 -15.30 53.57
CA GLY A 25 1.03 -15.07 52.83
C GLY A 25 0.64 -16.33 52.06
N LEU A 26 -0.65 -16.60 52.03
CA LEU A 26 -1.26 -17.66 51.23
C LEU A 26 -0.98 -17.33 49.75
N ALA A 27 0.15 -17.83 49.23
CA ALA A 27 0.39 -17.88 47.80
C ALA A 27 -0.59 -18.92 47.24
N LEU A 28 -1.79 -18.45 46.91
CA LEU A 28 -2.59 -19.09 45.88
C LEU A 28 -1.71 -19.07 44.63
N VAL A 29 -1.10 -20.22 44.34
CA VAL A 29 -0.56 -20.50 43.02
C VAL A 29 -1.78 -20.52 42.10
N GLY A 30 -2.17 -19.34 41.63
CA GLY A 30 -3.07 -19.19 40.50
C GLY A 30 -2.30 -19.72 39.30
N GLY A 31 -2.36 -21.03 39.08
CA GLY A 31 -2.12 -21.55 37.75
C GLY A 31 -3.09 -20.80 36.85
N ALA A 32 -2.57 -19.97 35.95
CA ALA A 32 -3.37 -19.44 34.87
C ALA A 32 -4.03 -20.66 34.21
N ALA A 33 -5.35 -20.75 34.30
CA ALA A 33 -6.09 -21.73 33.54
C ALA A 33 -5.74 -21.47 32.08
N GLN A 34 -4.95 -22.36 31.48
CA GLN A 34 -4.72 -22.31 30.04
C GLN A 34 -6.11 -22.51 29.42
N ALA A 35 -6.65 -21.46 28.82
CA ALA A 35 -7.84 -21.59 28.00
C ALA A 35 -7.55 -22.68 26.96
N ALA A 36 -8.41 -23.69 26.87
CA ALA A 36 -8.22 -24.78 25.94
C ALA A 36 -8.13 -24.20 24.51
N SER A 37 -7.07 -24.56 23.78
CA SER A 37 -6.98 -24.23 22.36
C SER A 37 -8.02 -25.04 21.60
N GLY A 38 -8.79 -24.39 20.74
CA GLY A 38 -9.83 -25.03 19.93
C GLY A 38 -9.96 -24.40 18.56
N GLN A 39 -10.73 -25.05 17.69
CA GLN A 39 -11.15 -24.51 16.40
C GLN A 39 -12.28 -23.49 16.61
N LEU A 40 -12.11 -22.28 16.08
CA LEU A 40 -13.09 -21.19 16.18
C LEU A 40 -13.93 -21.02 14.92
N VAL A 41 -13.40 -21.38 13.74
CA VAL A 41 -14.14 -21.33 12.48
C VAL A 41 -15.15 -22.47 12.41
N VAL A 42 -16.38 -22.17 12.01
CA VAL A 42 -17.39 -23.19 11.66
C VAL A 42 -17.47 -23.38 10.16
N ASN A 43 -17.71 -24.63 9.76
CA ASN A 43 -17.90 -24.99 8.36
C ASN A 43 -16.74 -24.54 7.45
N GLY A 44 -15.50 -24.49 7.96
CA GLY A 44 -14.33 -24.06 7.17
C GLY A 44 -13.90 -25.06 6.10
N GLY A 45 -14.38 -26.31 6.17
CA GLY A 45 -14.29 -27.29 5.09
C GLY A 45 -15.56 -27.40 4.24
N PHE A 46 -16.56 -26.53 4.44
CA PHE A 46 -17.80 -26.49 3.64
C PHE A 46 -18.62 -27.79 3.60
N GLU A 47 -18.41 -28.68 4.57
CA GLU A 47 -19.00 -30.03 4.64
C GLU A 47 -20.52 -30.03 4.91
N THR A 48 -21.14 -28.88 5.20
CA THR A 48 -22.61 -28.75 5.20
C THR A 48 -23.21 -28.81 3.79
N GLY A 49 -22.38 -28.73 2.74
CA GLY A 49 -22.82 -28.68 1.35
C GLY A 49 -23.35 -27.30 0.93
N ASP A 50 -23.18 -26.28 1.78
CA ASP A 50 -23.57 -24.90 1.55
C ASP A 50 -22.63 -23.91 2.26
N LEU A 51 -22.83 -22.62 2.04
CA LEU A 51 -22.02 -21.54 2.63
C LEU A 51 -22.47 -21.15 4.05
N SER A 52 -23.19 -22.03 4.76
CA SER A 52 -23.70 -21.73 6.10
C SER A 52 -22.56 -21.31 7.05
N GLY A 53 -22.78 -20.20 7.75
CA GLY A 53 -21.79 -19.60 8.66
C GLY A 53 -20.81 -18.65 7.98
N TRP A 54 -20.83 -18.53 6.66
CA TRP A 54 -19.97 -17.64 5.90
C TRP A 54 -20.77 -16.58 5.13
N SER A 55 -20.18 -15.41 4.93
CA SER A 55 -20.67 -14.38 4.02
C SER A 55 -19.74 -14.34 2.81
N CYS A 56 -20.20 -14.86 1.68
CA CYS A 56 -19.44 -14.89 0.43
C CYS A 56 -20.11 -14.04 -0.66
N SER A 57 -19.35 -13.78 -1.73
CA SER A 57 -19.85 -13.08 -2.90
C SER A 57 -20.89 -13.87 -3.68
N ALA A 58 -21.65 -13.16 -4.52
CA ALA A 58 -22.85 -13.69 -5.18
C ALA A 58 -22.57 -14.89 -6.12
N ASN A 59 -21.37 -14.99 -6.69
CA ASN A 59 -20.97 -16.06 -7.61
C ASN A 59 -20.29 -17.24 -6.92
N ASP A 60 -20.08 -17.14 -5.61
CA ASP A 60 -19.38 -18.16 -4.83
C ASP A 60 -20.33 -19.30 -4.48
N LYS A 61 -19.80 -20.51 -4.44
CA LYS A 61 -20.59 -21.72 -4.22
C LYS A 61 -19.76 -22.84 -3.63
N VAL A 62 -20.44 -23.80 -3.01
CA VAL A 62 -19.82 -25.05 -2.60
C VAL A 62 -19.83 -26.04 -3.78
N VAL A 63 -18.70 -26.71 -4.01
CA VAL A 63 -18.52 -27.75 -5.04
C VAL A 63 -18.09 -29.06 -4.41
N SER A 64 -18.32 -30.18 -5.10
CA SER A 64 -17.87 -31.53 -4.68
C SER A 64 -16.59 -32.01 -5.37
N SER A 65 -16.03 -31.21 -6.27
CA SER A 65 -14.73 -31.43 -6.90
C SER A 65 -14.25 -30.15 -7.61
N PRO A 66 -12.96 -29.80 -7.54
CA PRO A 66 -11.93 -30.41 -6.68
C PRO A 66 -12.20 -30.15 -5.18
N VAL A 67 -11.71 -31.02 -4.29
CA VAL A 67 -11.77 -30.88 -2.81
C VAL A 67 -10.42 -31.26 -2.20
N ALA A 68 -9.99 -30.59 -1.14
CA ALA A 68 -8.71 -30.88 -0.48
C ALA A 68 -8.87 -32.04 0.51
N ALA A 69 -9.97 -32.05 1.26
CA ALA A 69 -10.38 -33.13 2.14
C ALA A 69 -11.91 -33.15 2.29
N GLY A 70 -12.47 -34.29 2.68
CA GLY A 70 -13.91 -34.40 2.85
C GLY A 70 -14.66 -34.52 1.52
N SER A 71 -15.85 -33.92 1.45
CA SER A 71 -16.79 -34.06 0.34
C SER A 71 -17.02 -32.75 -0.42
N TYR A 72 -16.65 -31.62 0.17
CA TYR A 72 -17.00 -30.30 -0.34
C TYR A 72 -15.85 -29.28 -0.19
N ALA A 73 -15.86 -28.25 -1.03
CA ALA A 73 -14.96 -27.10 -0.94
C ALA A 73 -15.64 -25.83 -1.45
N LEU A 74 -15.11 -24.66 -1.09
CA LEU A 74 -15.50 -23.38 -1.68
C LEU A 74 -14.93 -23.27 -3.10
N SER A 75 -15.78 -22.85 -4.03
CA SER A 75 -15.42 -22.37 -5.37
C SER A 75 -15.74 -20.88 -5.44
N GLY A 76 -14.71 -20.05 -5.21
CA GLY A 76 -14.82 -18.61 -5.32
C GLY A 76 -14.62 -18.16 -6.76
N THR A 77 -15.53 -17.33 -7.29
CA THR A 77 -15.47 -16.90 -8.72
C THR A 77 -15.42 -15.38 -8.83
N PRO A 78 -14.22 -14.79 -8.89
CA PRO A 78 -14.06 -13.37 -9.12
C PRO A 78 -14.77 -12.93 -10.41
N ALA A 79 -15.49 -11.81 -10.35
CA ALA A 79 -16.25 -11.30 -11.49
C ALA A 79 -16.28 -9.77 -11.51
N GLY A 80 -15.73 -9.18 -12.58
CA GLY A 80 -15.59 -7.72 -12.65
C GLY A 80 -14.74 -7.20 -11.50
N GLN A 81 -15.36 -6.40 -10.62
CA GLN A 81 -14.76 -5.77 -9.44
C GLN A 81 -14.99 -6.56 -8.14
N ASP A 82 -15.45 -7.80 -8.24
CA ASP A 82 -15.63 -8.73 -7.11
C ASP A 82 -14.48 -9.76 -7.13
N ASP A 83 -13.76 -9.88 -6.00
CA ASP A 83 -12.63 -10.80 -5.79
C ASP A 83 -13.08 -12.16 -5.25
N ALA A 84 -14.39 -12.37 -5.16
CA ALA A 84 -14.99 -13.56 -4.56
C ALA A 84 -14.57 -13.77 -3.09
N GLN A 85 -14.57 -12.68 -2.32
CA GLN A 85 -14.30 -12.76 -0.90
C GLN A 85 -15.40 -13.52 -0.14
N CYS A 86 -14.96 -14.48 0.65
CA CYS A 86 -15.78 -15.17 1.63
C CYS A 86 -15.22 -14.98 3.05
N SER A 87 -16.06 -14.57 4.01
CA SER A 87 -15.64 -14.19 5.36
C SER A 87 -16.53 -14.74 6.48
N GLN A 88 -15.97 -14.86 7.69
CA GLN A 88 -16.68 -15.25 8.91
C GLN A 88 -16.15 -14.45 10.11
N THR A 89 -17.06 -13.87 10.90
CA THR A 89 -16.69 -13.22 12.17
C THR A 89 -16.77 -14.22 13.32
N VAL A 90 -15.67 -14.34 14.07
CA VAL A 90 -15.51 -15.28 15.18
C VAL A 90 -15.19 -14.56 16.48
N ALA A 91 -15.68 -15.08 17.61
CA ALA A 91 -15.37 -14.55 18.93
C ALA A 91 -13.98 -15.00 19.38
N VAL A 92 -13.17 -14.07 19.87
CA VAL A 92 -11.78 -14.30 20.31
C VAL A 92 -11.57 -13.80 21.75
N VAL A 93 -10.48 -14.24 22.37
CA VAL A 93 -10.03 -13.81 23.70
C VAL A 93 -9.05 -12.65 23.50
N PRO A 94 -9.19 -11.53 24.23
CA PRO A 94 -8.23 -10.42 24.16
C PRO A 94 -6.81 -10.83 24.54
N GLY A 95 -5.80 -10.20 23.92
CA GLY A 95 -4.38 -10.44 24.24
C GLY A 95 -3.88 -11.86 23.93
N SER A 96 -4.54 -12.59 23.05
CA SER A 96 -4.29 -14.02 22.77
C SER A 96 -3.83 -14.25 21.33
N THR A 97 -2.96 -15.24 21.15
CA THR A 97 -2.41 -15.61 19.84
C THR A 97 -3.26 -16.69 19.18
N TYR A 98 -3.50 -16.54 17.87
CA TYR A 98 -4.26 -17.46 17.03
C TYR A 98 -3.49 -17.80 15.76
N THR A 99 -3.65 -19.03 15.28
CA THR A 99 -3.13 -19.47 13.99
C THR A 99 -4.28 -19.67 13.02
N LEU A 100 -4.25 -18.94 11.91
CA LEU A 100 -5.19 -19.06 10.79
C LEU A 100 -4.53 -19.87 9.68
N SER A 101 -5.19 -20.92 9.20
CA SER A 101 -4.71 -21.74 8.08
C SER A 101 -5.83 -22.18 7.16
N GLY A 102 -5.50 -22.52 5.91
CA GLY A 102 -6.46 -23.07 4.95
C GLY A 102 -5.76 -23.74 3.77
N GLN A 103 -6.44 -24.67 3.11
CA GLN A 103 -6.00 -25.25 1.84
C GLN A 103 -6.58 -24.43 0.69
N VAL A 104 -5.74 -24.05 -0.26
CA VAL A 104 -6.14 -23.26 -1.43
C VAL A 104 -5.59 -23.85 -2.72
N GLU A 105 -6.35 -23.67 -3.79
CA GLU A 105 -6.01 -24.03 -5.17
C GLU A 105 -6.44 -22.90 -6.10
N GLY A 106 -5.68 -22.61 -7.16
CA GLY A 106 -5.94 -21.50 -8.08
C GLY A 106 -4.90 -20.39 -8.00
N ASN A 107 -5.12 -19.35 -8.79
CA ASN A 107 -4.17 -18.24 -8.96
C ASN A 107 -4.52 -17.09 -8.00
N TYR A 108 -3.50 -16.55 -7.32
CA TYR A 108 -3.63 -15.39 -6.43
C TYR A 108 -4.72 -15.55 -5.37
N VAL A 109 -4.61 -16.61 -4.56
CA VAL A 109 -5.55 -16.87 -3.44
C VAL A 109 -4.96 -16.34 -2.15
N TYR A 110 -5.73 -15.52 -1.44
CA TYR A 110 -5.35 -14.88 -0.19
C TYR A 110 -6.15 -15.45 0.98
N LEU A 111 -5.52 -15.55 2.14
CA LEU A 111 -6.14 -15.93 3.41
C LEU A 111 -5.66 -14.96 4.48
N GLY A 112 -6.60 -14.37 5.22
CA GLY A 112 -6.24 -13.38 6.23
C GLY A 112 -7.32 -13.09 7.25
N ASP A 113 -7.01 -12.11 8.08
CA ASP A 113 -7.85 -11.64 9.17
C ASP A 113 -7.98 -10.11 9.14
N THR A 114 -9.01 -9.61 9.82
CA THR A 114 -9.25 -8.16 10.01
C THR A 114 -9.86 -7.90 11.37
N GLY A 115 -9.49 -6.78 11.98
CA GLY A 115 -10.05 -6.35 13.25
C GLY A 115 -9.40 -7.01 14.46
N THR A 116 -8.14 -7.44 14.34
CA THR A 116 -7.36 -8.01 15.45
C THR A 116 -7.13 -7.01 16.58
N GLY A 117 -7.22 -5.70 16.29
CA GLY A 117 -6.88 -4.62 17.23
C GLY A 117 -5.39 -4.52 17.51
N THR A 118 -4.56 -5.21 16.72
CA THR A 118 -3.13 -4.98 16.58
C THR A 118 -2.80 -4.81 15.10
N THR A 119 -1.94 -5.66 14.54
CA THR A 119 -1.65 -5.75 13.12
C THR A 119 -2.43 -6.93 12.55
N ASP A 120 -3.35 -6.63 11.65
CA ASP A 120 -4.07 -7.63 10.87
C ASP A 120 -3.09 -8.38 9.96
N THR A 121 -3.28 -9.68 9.77
CA THR A 121 -2.34 -10.51 9.01
C THR A 121 -2.98 -11.17 7.81
N SER A 122 -2.17 -11.42 6.78
CA SER A 122 -2.58 -12.19 5.63
C SER A 122 -1.40 -12.96 5.04
N THR A 123 -1.73 -13.98 4.26
CA THR A 123 -0.79 -14.79 3.49
C THR A 123 -1.45 -15.16 2.17
N TRP A 124 -0.68 -15.49 1.15
CA TRP A 124 -1.23 -15.76 -0.18
C TRP A 124 -0.33 -16.67 -1.00
N THR A 125 -0.88 -17.21 -2.09
CA THR A 125 -0.12 -17.95 -3.10
C THR A 125 -0.32 -17.33 -4.48
N PRO A 126 0.76 -17.14 -5.28
CA PRO A 126 0.65 -16.64 -6.66
C PRO A 126 -0.03 -17.63 -7.60
N GLY A 127 -0.01 -18.91 -7.25
CA GLY A 127 -0.62 -19.96 -8.05
C GLY A 127 -0.37 -21.33 -7.44
N ALA A 128 -1.45 -22.07 -7.24
CA ALA A 128 -1.42 -23.44 -6.75
C ALA A 128 -2.16 -24.34 -7.75
N SER A 129 -1.40 -25.15 -8.51
CA SER A 129 -1.94 -26.14 -9.46
C SER A 129 -2.47 -27.41 -8.78
N SER A 130 -2.37 -27.47 -7.45
CA SER A 130 -2.90 -28.48 -6.55
C SER A 130 -3.07 -27.84 -5.18
N TRP A 131 -3.95 -28.38 -4.34
CA TRP A 131 -4.16 -27.90 -2.98
C TRP A 131 -2.87 -27.66 -2.20
N SER A 132 -2.73 -26.44 -1.68
CA SER A 132 -1.57 -25.96 -0.94
C SER A 132 -2.02 -25.26 0.34
N THR A 133 -1.24 -25.42 1.41
CA THR A 133 -1.59 -24.84 2.71
C THR A 133 -1.04 -23.44 2.84
N LEU A 134 -1.92 -22.49 3.13
CA LEU A 134 -1.58 -21.17 3.63
C LEU A 134 -1.73 -21.14 5.15
N SER A 135 -0.85 -20.41 5.83
CA SER A 135 -0.91 -20.25 7.30
C SER A 135 -0.31 -18.92 7.73
N THR A 136 -0.97 -18.23 8.65
CA THR A 136 -0.50 -17.01 9.32
C THR A 136 -0.85 -17.06 10.81
N THR A 137 -0.26 -16.17 11.60
CA THR A 137 -0.52 -16.06 13.04
C THR A 137 -0.65 -14.60 13.45
N PHE A 138 -1.68 -14.28 14.23
CA PHE A 138 -1.92 -12.94 14.77
C PHE A 138 -2.13 -12.99 16.29
N THR A 139 -2.01 -11.83 16.94
CA THR A 139 -2.31 -11.67 18.37
C THR A 139 -3.36 -10.59 18.56
N THR A 140 -4.45 -10.90 19.27
CA THR A 140 -5.54 -9.96 19.50
C THR A 140 -5.12 -8.83 20.44
N GLY A 141 -5.64 -7.63 20.21
CA GLY A 141 -5.46 -6.48 21.08
C GLY A 141 -6.10 -6.68 22.46
N ALA A 142 -5.72 -5.84 23.43
CA ALA A 142 -6.14 -5.96 24.82
C ALA A 142 -7.66 -5.81 25.06
N SER A 143 -8.40 -5.28 24.08
CA SER A 143 -9.86 -5.13 24.10
C SER A 143 -10.58 -5.89 22.99
N THR A 144 -9.88 -6.67 22.17
CA THR A 144 -10.46 -7.32 21.00
C THR A 144 -11.16 -8.61 21.39
N THR A 145 -12.47 -8.68 21.16
CA THR A 145 -13.31 -9.86 21.46
C THR A 145 -13.88 -10.52 20.21
N SER A 146 -13.64 -9.97 19.03
CA SER A 146 -14.09 -10.52 17.73
C SER A 146 -13.07 -10.23 16.64
N VAL A 147 -12.87 -11.17 15.72
CA VAL A 147 -12.05 -11.02 14.53
C VAL A 147 -12.82 -11.56 13.33
N THR A 148 -12.66 -10.92 12.17
CA THR A 148 -13.15 -11.44 10.89
C THR A 148 -12.03 -12.18 10.20
N VAL A 149 -12.23 -13.45 9.86
CA VAL A 149 -11.34 -14.19 8.95
C VAL A 149 -11.94 -14.23 7.56
N TRP A 150 -11.11 -14.22 6.53
CA TRP A 150 -11.55 -14.17 5.15
C TRP A 150 -10.60 -14.92 4.20
N VAL A 151 -11.16 -15.35 3.08
CA VAL A 151 -10.45 -15.90 1.92
C VAL A 151 -10.99 -15.22 0.66
N HIS A 152 -10.12 -14.85 -0.27
CA HIS A 152 -10.54 -14.30 -1.56
C HIS A 152 -9.55 -14.66 -2.66
N GLY A 153 -9.99 -14.52 -3.91
CA GLY A 153 -9.14 -14.67 -5.09
C GLY A 153 -8.60 -13.32 -5.53
N TRP A 154 -8.31 -13.20 -6.82
CA TRP A 154 -7.94 -11.92 -7.40
C TRP A 154 -8.77 -11.63 -8.64
N TYR A 155 -9.05 -10.35 -8.87
CA TYR A 155 -9.85 -9.90 -9.99
C TYR A 155 -9.29 -10.43 -11.31
N GLY A 156 -10.16 -11.09 -12.09
CA GLY A 156 -9.80 -11.64 -13.40
C GLY A 156 -8.93 -12.90 -13.38
N GLN A 157 -8.57 -13.47 -12.21
CA GLN A 157 -7.68 -14.64 -12.11
C GLN A 157 -8.39 -16.01 -12.20
N GLY A 158 -9.67 -16.00 -12.58
CA GLY A 158 -10.48 -17.20 -12.70
C GLY A 158 -10.91 -17.77 -11.35
N THR A 159 -11.67 -18.87 -11.38
CA THR A 159 -12.17 -19.52 -10.17
C THR A 159 -11.02 -20.08 -9.32
N PHE A 160 -11.08 -19.86 -8.01
CA PHE A 160 -10.20 -20.49 -7.03
C PHE A 160 -10.96 -21.46 -6.13
N GLY A 161 -10.22 -22.37 -5.50
CA GLY A 161 -10.68 -23.30 -4.49
C GLY A 161 -10.17 -22.93 -3.10
N ALA A 162 -11.03 -23.05 -2.08
CA ALA A 162 -10.62 -22.98 -0.67
C ALA A 162 -11.31 -24.08 0.15
N ASP A 163 -10.57 -24.69 1.07
CA ASP A 163 -11.03 -25.80 1.91
C ASP A 163 -10.23 -25.82 3.23
N GLN A 164 -10.73 -26.52 4.23
CA GLN A 164 -10.08 -26.73 5.53
C GLN A 164 -9.63 -25.43 6.23
N ILE A 165 -10.41 -24.35 6.10
CA ILE A 165 -10.13 -23.09 6.77
C ILE A 165 -10.30 -23.27 8.27
N SER A 166 -9.28 -22.86 9.02
CA SER A 166 -9.14 -23.14 10.45
C SER A 166 -8.55 -21.95 11.17
N LEU A 167 -9.17 -21.58 12.30
CA LEU A 167 -8.59 -20.64 13.26
C LEU A 167 -8.44 -21.35 14.59
N THR A 168 -7.20 -21.64 14.99
CA THR A 168 -6.92 -22.34 16.25
C THR A 168 -6.29 -21.41 17.27
N GLY A 169 -6.87 -21.38 18.48
CA GLY A 169 -6.35 -20.60 19.61
C GLY A 169 -7.26 -20.67 20.83
N PRO A 170 -7.03 -19.84 21.86
CA PRO A 170 -7.86 -19.80 23.06
C PRO A 170 -9.35 -19.58 22.76
N VAL A 171 -10.23 -20.43 23.31
CA VAL A 171 -11.68 -20.30 23.12
C VAL A 171 -12.30 -19.44 24.24
N PRO A 172 -13.11 -18.41 23.93
CA PRO A 172 -13.81 -17.61 24.94
C PRO A 172 -14.74 -18.45 25.84
N ALA A 173 -14.73 -18.17 27.14
CA ALA A 173 -15.62 -18.81 28.10
C ALA A 173 -17.09 -18.47 27.76
N GLY A 174 -17.85 -19.46 27.29
CA GLY A 174 -19.25 -19.30 26.89
C GLY A 174 -19.56 -19.74 25.46
N GLY A 175 -18.54 -20.11 24.66
CA GLY A 175 -18.75 -20.64 23.30
C GLY A 175 -19.51 -19.64 22.43
N GLY A 176 -18.85 -18.56 22.02
CA GLY A 176 -19.47 -17.60 21.10
C GLY A 176 -19.88 -18.32 19.81
N THR A 177 -21.16 -18.27 19.46
CA THR A 177 -21.63 -18.78 18.17
C THR A 177 -21.04 -17.88 17.08
N PRO A 178 -20.22 -18.40 16.16
CA PRO A 178 -19.77 -17.61 15.02
C PRO A 178 -21.00 -17.16 14.22
N SER A 179 -20.96 -15.91 13.78
CA SER A 179 -22.02 -15.32 12.97
C SER A 179 -21.47 -15.07 11.57
N ALA A 180 -22.30 -15.31 10.56
CA ALA A 180 -22.08 -14.69 9.27
C ALA A 180 -22.00 -13.18 9.51
N THR A 181 -20.95 -12.54 9.03
CA THR A 181 -20.85 -11.09 9.05
C THR A 181 -22.00 -10.56 8.20
N SER A 182 -22.86 -9.70 8.74
CA SER A 182 -23.79 -8.95 7.90
C SER A 182 -23.00 -7.80 7.26
N THR A 183 -22.19 -8.11 6.26
CA THR A 183 -21.78 -7.08 5.31
C THR A 183 -23.00 -6.80 4.43
N THR A 184 -23.81 -5.84 4.85
CA THR A 184 -24.27 -4.89 3.84
C THR A 184 -22.99 -4.30 3.25
N SER A 185 -22.59 -4.78 2.07
CA SER A 185 -21.94 -3.89 1.14
C SER A 185 -22.92 -2.74 0.97
N ALA A 186 -22.72 -1.69 1.74
CA ALA A 186 -23.39 -0.43 1.55
C ALA A 186 -22.81 0.13 0.25
N SER A 187 -23.34 -0.37 -0.86
CA SER A 187 -23.53 0.45 -2.04
C SER A 187 -24.22 1.74 -1.56
N PRO A 188 -23.69 2.94 -1.86
CA PRO A 188 -24.45 4.17 -1.71
C PRO A 188 -25.62 4.07 -2.69
N SER A 189 -26.78 3.61 -2.20
CA SER A 189 -27.99 3.56 -3.00
C SER A 189 -28.52 4.97 -3.17
N ALA A 190 -28.68 5.34 -4.44
CA ALA A 190 -29.28 6.58 -4.89
C ALA A 190 -30.69 6.79 -4.30
N SER A 191 -30.99 8.06 -4.08
CA SER A 191 -32.29 8.61 -3.74
C SER A 191 -33.43 7.97 -4.55
N ALA A 192 -34.53 7.68 -3.86
CA ALA A 192 -35.74 7.08 -4.42
C ALA A 192 -36.29 7.87 -5.62
N SER A 193 -36.68 7.14 -6.67
CA SER A 193 -37.57 7.63 -7.73
C SER A 193 -38.70 6.61 -7.90
N PRO A 194 -39.97 7.04 -8.03
CA PRO A 194 -41.13 6.21 -7.73
C PRO A 194 -41.49 5.21 -8.85
N SER A 195 -42.13 4.14 -8.39
CA SER A 195 -42.67 3.03 -9.15
C SER A 195 -43.67 3.42 -10.23
N ALA A 196 -43.63 2.69 -11.35
CA ALA A 196 -44.48 2.86 -12.53
C ALA A 196 -45.96 2.59 -12.26
N SER A 197 -46.83 3.39 -12.87
CA SER A 197 -48.24 3.07 -13.08
C SER A 197 -48.54 3.15 -14.58
N ALA A 198 -49.22 2.12 -15.09
CA ALA A 198 -49.51 1.93 -16.51
C ALA A 198 -50.72 2.76 -16.97
N SER A 199 -50.62 3.43 -18.12
CA SER A 199 -51.76 3.61 -19.04
C SER A 199 -51.32 4.05 -20.44
N ALA A 200 -52.04 3.54 -21.44
CA ALA A 200 -51.75 3.59 -22.85
C ALA A 200 -52.12 4.92 -23.54
N SER A 201 -51.34 5.34 -24.56
CA SER A 201 -51.83 5.67 -25.91
C SER A 201 -50.77 6.27 -26.86
N ALA A 202 -50.69 5.66 -28.04
CA ALA A 202 -50.50 6.22 -29.39
C ALA A 202 -49.35 7.22 -29.73
N SER A 203 -48.41 6.70 -30.53
CA SER A 203 -48.06 7.13 -31.90
C SER A 203 -47.04 8.26 -32.20
N SER A 204 -46.07 7.84 -33.04
CA SER A 204 -45.30 8.51 -34.12
C SER A 204 -44.09 9.44 -33.84
N SER A 205 -42.89 8.86 -34.07
CA SER A 205 -41.77 9.33 -34.94
C SER A 205 -40.97 10.61 -34.60
N PRO A 206 -39.70 10.80 -35.05
CA PRO A 206 -38.59 9.88 -35.34
C PRO A 206 -37.28 10.20 -34.57
N SER A 207 -36.35 9.26 -34.66
CA SER A 207 -34.88 9.34 -34.50
C SER A 207 -34.25 10.73 -34.36
N ALA A 208 -33.59 10.96 -33.22
CA ALA A 208 -32.46 11.87 -33.11
C ALA A 208 -31.26 11.07 -32.56
N SER A 209 -30.27 10.90 -33.43
CA SER A 209 -28.93 10.47 -33.08
C SER A 209 -28.35 11.44 -32.06
N ALA A 210 -27.92 10.94 -30.90
CA ALA A 210 -27.05 11.68 -29.99
C ALA A 210 -25.66 11.02 -30.06
N SER A 211 -24.83 11.56 -30.95
CA SER A 211 -23.39 11.50 -30.83
C SER A 211 -22.92 12.80 -30.19
N ALA A 212 -22.21 12.69 -29.07
CA ALA A 212 -21.09 13.55 -28.68
C ALA A 212 -20.48 12.98 -27.39
N SER A 213 -19.49 12.09 -27.52
CA SER A 213 -18.50 11.90 -26.46
C SER A 213 -17.52 13.06 -26.61
N SER A 214 -17.57 14.03 -25.70
CA SER A 214 -16.59 15.10 -25.65
C SER A 214 -15.28 14.49 -25.15
N THR A 215 -14.33 14.22 -26.06
CA THR A 215 -12.93 14.02 -25.68
C THR A 215 -12.45 15.33 -25.07
N ALA A 216 -12.39 15.38 -23.74
CA ALA A 216 -11.72 16.47 -23.04
C ALA A 216 -10.30 16.58 -23.59
N THR A 217 -9.85 17.79 -23.91
CA THR A 217 -8.47 18.03 -24.32
C THR A 217 -7.55 17.58 -23.17
N PRO A 218 -6.51 16.76 -23.44
CA PRO A 218 -5.56 16.37 -22.40
C PRO A 218 -4.99 17.59 -21.67
N PRO A 219 -4.65 17.48 -20.38
CA PRO A 219 -3.94 18.53 -19.67
C PRO A 219 -2.64 18.93 -20.38
N PRO A 220 -2.10 20.13 -20.12
CA PRO A 220 -0.76 20.48 -20.60
C PRO A 220 0.29 19.48 -20.12
N VAL A 221 1.24 19.14 -20.99
CA VAL A 221 2.39 18.29 -20.65
C VAL A 221 3.48 19.16 -20.01
N ASP A 222 4.07 18.71 -18.89
CA ASP A 222 5.26 19.33 -18.31
C ASP A 222 6.48 19.03 -19.20
N THR A 223 7.11 20.07 -19.75
CA THR A 223 8.21 19.96 -20.72
C THR A 223 9.58 20.33 -20.14
N GLY A 224 9.66 20.56 -18.83
CA GLY A 224 10.89 21.01 -18.17
C GLY A 224 11.21 20.28 -16.87
N PHE A 225 10.51 19.18 -16.57
CA PHE A 225 10.61 18.47 -15.29
C PHE A 225 10.56 16.95 -15.48
N HIS A 226 11.52 16.45 -16.27
CA HIS A 226 11.56 15.07 -16.77
C HIS A 226 12.28 14.09 -15.86
N HIS A 227 13.18 14.53 -14.98
CA HIS A 227 13.95 13.63 -14.13
C HIS A 227 13.93 14.01 -12.64
N PRO A 228 12.76 14.33 -12.05
CA PRO A 228 12.74 14.78 -10.66
C PRO A 228 13.03 13.63 -9.70
N VAL A 229 14.21 13.62 -9.08
CA VAL A 229 14.54 12.61 -8.07
C VAL A 229 13.87 12.92 -6.74
N TYR A 230 13.37 11.90 -6.03
CA TYR A 230 12.87 12.11 -4.68
C TYR A 230 14.02 12.45 -3.72
N PHE A 231 13.78 13.42 -2.84
CA PHE A 231 14.73 13.84 -1.81
C PHE A 231 14.00 14.08 -0.49
N MET A 232 14.53 13.50 0.59
CA MET A 232 14.05 13.72 1.95
C MET A 232 14.96 14.75 2.63
N PRO A 233 14.64 16.06 2.63
CA PRO A 233 15.57 17.09 3.08
C PRO A 233 15.84 17.09 4.60
N LEU A 234 14.96 16.47 5.39
CA LEU A 234 15.03 16.48 6.86
C LEU A 234 15.18 15.08 7.47
N ASP A 235 15.37 14.04 6.66
CA ASP A 235 15.42 12.66 7.13
C ASP A 235 16.42 11.81 6.34
N ASN A 236 16.75 10.62 6.85
CA ASN A 236 17.54 9.62 6.14
C ASN A 236 18.94 10.11 5.69
N SER A 237 19.59 10.92 6.53
CA SER A 237 20.93 11.47 6.29
C SER A 237 21.04 12.19 4.93
N PRO A 238 20.37 13.35 4.77
CA PRO A 238 20.33 14.06 3.50
C PRO A 238 21.73 14.54 3.08
N GLN A 239 22.05 14.38 1.79
CA GLN A 239 23.21 15.01 1.18
C GLN A 239 22.91 16.48 0.87
N ALA A 240 23.94 17.34 0.90
CA ALA A 240 23.77 18.73 0.49
C ALA A 240 23.38 18.79 -0.99
N ILE A 241 22.42 19.66 -1.33
CA ILE A 241 21.99 19.88 -2.72
C ILE A 241 23.18 20.19 -3.63
N SER A 242 24.15 20.98 -3.18
CA SER A 242 25.36 21.29 -3.95
C SER A 242 26.19 20.07 -4.32
N ASP A 243 26.24 19.07 -3.43
CA ASP A 243 27.02 17.86 -3.65
C ASP A 243 26.29 16.93 -4.63
N ILE A 244 24.96 16.84 -4.50
CA ILE A 244 24.12 16.11 -5.47
C ILE A 244 24.29 16.73 -6.86
N VAL A 245 23.99 18.02 -7.00
CA VAL A 245 24.07 18.74 -8.29
C VAL A 245 25.45 18.60 -8.92
N SER A 246 26.52 18.85 -8.16
CA SER A 246 27.89 18.77 -8.71
C SER A 246 28.36 17.35 -8.99
N GLY A 247 27.87 16.37 -8.22
CA GLY A 247 28.23 14.97 -8.33
C GLY A 247 27.47 14.20 -9.41
N SER A 248 26.25 14.63 -9.75
CA SER A 248 25.37 13.92 -10.69
C SER A 248 24.91 14.74 -11.89
N GLY A 249 24.84 16.07 -11.77
CA GLY A 249 24.19 16.96 -12.75
C GLY A 249 22.69 17.17 -12.51
N GLU A 250 22.11 16.55 -11.47
CA GLU A 250 20.69 16.68 -11.15
C GLU A 250 20.35 18.08 -10.63
N ASN A 251 19.21 18.60 -11.07
CA ASN A 251 18.67 19.88 -10.62
C ASN A 251 17.14 19.89 -10.49
N GLN A 252 16.47 18.76 -10.66
CA GLN A 252 15.02 18.57 -10.52
C GLN A 252 14.77 17.64 -9.34
N PHE A 253 13.98 18.11 -8.37
CA PHE A 253 13.75 17.36 -7.13
C PHE A 253 12.27 17.31 -6.77
N ASN A 254 11.79 16.14 -6.33
CA ASN A 254 10.52 16.02 -5.63
C ASN A 254 10.79 15.89 -4.12
N LEU A 255 10.41 16.92 -3.36
CA LEU A 255 10.75 17.02 -1.94
C LEU A 255 9.70 16.32 -1.07
N ALA A 256 10.13 15.30 -0.33
CA ALA A 256 9.27 14.39 0.42
C ALA A 256 9.49 14.52 1.95
N PHE A 257 8.47 14.57 2.81
CA PHE A 257 7.04 14.77 2.54
C PHE A 257 6.48 15.88 3.43
N VAL A 258 5.46 16.57 2.94
CA VAL A 258 4.61 17.43 3.77
C VAL A 258 3.35 16.67 4.19
N LEU A 259 3.09 16.65 5.49
CA LEU A 259 1.99 15.93 6.14
C LEU A 259 1.26 16.84 7.13
N ASP A 260 0.12 16.38 7.67
CA ASP A 260 -0.57 17.05 8.77
C ASP A 260 0.18 16.82 10.09
N SER A 261 0.51 17.91 10.77
CA SER A 261 0.99 17.87 12.17
C SER A 261 -0.13 18.01 13.20
N GLY A 262 -1.37 18.14 12.73
CA GLY A 262 -2.58 18.25 13.50
C GLY A 262 -3.41 19.47 13.09
N GLY A 263 -4.72 19.25 12.92
CA GLY A 263 -5.66 20.33 12.64
C GLY A 263 -5.49 20.94 11.25
N CYS A 264 -5.09 20.14 10.26
CA CYS A 264 -4.85 20.59 8.88
C CYS A 264 -3.68 21.60 8.80
N THR A 265 -2.59 21.33 9.53
CA THR A 265 -1.40 22.17 9.61
C THR A 265 -0.23 21.50 8.87
N PRO A 266 0.15 22.01 7.68
CA PRO A 266 1.26 21.44 6.90
C PRO A 266 2.59 21.53 7.64
N ALA A 267 3.25 20.39 7.81
CA ALA A 267 4.59 20.29 8.38
C ALA A 267 5.41 19.21 7.67
N TRP A 268 6.72 19.41 7.57
CA TRP A 268 7.62 18.39 7.05
C TRP A 268 7.63 17.18 7.99
N GLY A 269 7.43 15.98 7.43
CA GLY A 269 7.32 14.73 8.18
C GLY A 269 6.16 14.67 9.17
N GLY A 270 5.19 15.59 9.09
CA GLY A 270 4.09 15.69 10.05
C GLY A 270 4.53 16.16 11.44
N ASN A 271 5.76 16.65 11.57
CA ASN A 271 6.32 17.06 12.85
C ASN A 271 5.98 18.52 13.14
N ALA A 272 5.22 18.77 14.21
CA ALA A 272 4.82 20.12 14.64
C ALA A 272 6.00 21.07 14.96
N SER A 273 7.23 20.54 15.11
CA SER A 273 8.45 21.34 15.30
C SER A 273 9.04 21.86 13.98
N THR A 274 8.60 21.33 12.84
CA THR A 274 9.02 21.71 11.48
C THR A 274 7.82 22.13 10.62
N PRO A 275 7.00 23.10 11.07
CA PRO A 275 5.86 23.56 10.31
C PRO A 275 6.32 24.33 9.07
N VAL A 276 5.63 24.14 7.94
CA VAL A 276 5.99 24.78 6.66
C VAL A 276 5.97 26.31 6.77
N SER A 277 5.05 26.87 7.56
CA SER A 277 4.90 28.32 7.71
C SER A 277 6.18 29.01 8.17
N SER A 278 6.91 28.43 9.12
CA SER A 278 8.18 28.95 9.63
C SER A 278 9.41 28.24 9.11
N ASP A 279 9.28 27.34 8.13
CA ASP A 279 10.42 26.61 7.58
C ASP A 279 11.48 27.56 7.01
N THR A 280 12.75 27.22 7.24
CA THR A 280 13.91 27.89 6.66
C THR A 280 14.94 26.91 6.13
N ALA A 281 14.91 25.65 6.57
CA ALA A 281 15.88 24.64 6.16
C ALA A 281 15.57 24.17 4.74
N VAL A 282 14.34 23.71 4.50
CA VAL A 282 13.96 23.23 3.16
C VAL A 282 13.86 24.40 2.17
N ALA A 283 13.46 25.59 2.62
CA ALA A 283 13.55 26.81 1.83
C ALA A 283 14.99 27.12 1.33
N ALA A 284 16.01 26.79 2.12
CA ALA A 284 17.40 26.94 1.72
C ALA A 284 17.82 25.90 0.67
N ASP A 285 17.39 24.65 0.82
CA ASP A 285 17.60 23.60 -0.19
C ASP A 285 16.95 23.97 -1.53
N ILE A 286 15.69 24.41 -1.52
CA ILE A 286 14.99 24.89 -2.72
C ILE A 286 15.72 26.06 -3.37
N SER A 287 16.25 26.98 -2.56
CA SER A 287 17.05 28.10 -3.06
C SER A 287 18.34 27.63 -3.73
N ALA A 288 18.99 26.59 -3.18
CA ALA A 288 20.19 25.99 -3.76
C ALA A 288 19.88 25.27 -5.09
N VAL A 289 18.77 24.53 -5.17
CA VAL A 289 18.30 23.90 -6.42
C VAL A 289 18.08 24.95 -7.51
N ARG A 290 17.37 26.04 -7.17
CA ARG A 290 17.11 27.14 -8.11
C ARG A 290 18.37 27.91 -8.51
N ALA A 291 19.32 28.06 -7.58
CA ALA A 291 20.62 28.64 -7.90
C ALA A 291 21.45 27.77 -8.87
N ALA A 292 21.22 26.45 -8.87
CA ALA A 292 21.76 25.50 -9.84
C ALA A 292 21.00 25.48 -11.19
N GLY A 293 19.98 26.33 -11.35
CA GLY A 293 19.21 26.45 -12.59
C GLY A 293 18.10 25.41 -12.75
N GLY A 294 17.76 24.69 -11.69
CA GLY A 294 16.65 23.75 -11.66
C GLY A 294 15.45 24.25 -10.84
N ASP A 295 14.55 23.34 -10.49
CA ASP A 295 13.36 23.65 -9.70
C ASP A 295 12.87 22.42 -8.92
N VAL A 296 11.81 22.58 -8.15
CA VAL A 296 11.29 21.53 -7.27
C VAL A 296 9.79 21.26 -7.46
N ALA A 297 9.36 20.09 -7.04
CA ALA A 297 8.01 19.79 -6.56
C ALA A 297 8.06 19.55 -5.04
N VAL A 298 6.91 19.70 -4.38
CA VAL A 298 6.73 19.21 -3.00
C VAL A 298 5.69 18.10 -3.03
N SER A 299 6.04 16.99 -2.42
CA SER A 299 5.18 15.82 -2.30
C SER A 299 4.42 15.81 -0.97
N PHE A 300 3.12 15.57 -1.05
CA PHE A 300 2.20 15.42 0.07
C PHE A 300 1.82 13.95 0.23
N GLY A 301 1.85 13.44 1.46
CA GLY A 301 1.51 12.03 1.72
C GLY A 301 2.74 11.17 1.92
N GLY A 302 2.84 10.08 1.16
CA GLY A 302 3.82 9.00 1.33
C GLY A 302 3.36 7.93 2.32
N TYR A 303 4.12 6.84 2.42
CA TYR A 303 3.76 5.65 3.21
C TYR A 303 3.43 5.92 4.70
N ASN A 304 4.14 6.87 5.33
CA ASN A 304 4.06 7.15 6.77
C ASN A 304 3.41 8.50 7.09
N GLY A 305 2.78 8.58 8.26
CA GLY A 305 2.25 9.82 8.83
C GLY A 305 0.77 10.06 8.52
N THR A 306 0.28 11.26 8.83
CA THR A 306 -1.11 11.65 8.57
C THR A 306 -1.16 12.59 7.39
N GLU A 307 -1.78 12.15 6.31
CA GLU A 307 -1.92 12.98 5.12
C GLU A 307 -2.96 14.10 5.33
N LEU A 308 -2.73 15.27 4.71
CA LEU A 308 -3.58 16.45 4.89
C LEU A 308 -5.02 16.21 4.40
N GLY A 309 -5.20 15.60 3.23
CA GLY A 309 -6.51 15.27 2.66
C GLY A 309 -7.33 14.29 3.50
N SER A 310 -6.68 13.42 4.28
CA SER A 310 -7.34 12.52 5.22
C SER A 310 -7.91 13.25 6.45
N SER A 311 -7.33 14.39 6.83
CA SER A 311 -7.53 15.05 8.13
C SER A 311 -8.20 16.43 8.06
N CYS A 312 -8.07 17.16 6.95
CA CYS A 312 -8.56 18.54 6.80
C CYS A 312 -10.10 18.68 6.78
N GLY A 313 -10.84 17.58 6.57
CA GLY A 313 -12.30 17.51 6.69
C GLY A 313 -13.12 18.20 5.60
N SER A 314 -12.54 19.09 4.78
CA SER A 314 -13.22 19.70 3.63
C SER A 314 -12.25 20.13 2.52
N ALA A 315 -12.76 20.20 1.29
CA ALA A 315 -11.99 20.61 0.11
C ALA A 315 -11.39 22.02 0.28
N SER A 316 -12.12 22.96 0.85
CA SER A 316 -11.62 24.33 1.05
C SER A 316 -10.52 24.42 2.10
N ALA A 317 -10.62 23.64 3.20
CA ALA A 317 -9.58 23.60 4.21
C ALA A 317 -8.30 22.96 3.64
N LEU A 318 -8.45 21.86 2.91
CA LEU A 318 -7.33 21.19 2.25
C LEU A 318 -6.66 22.09 1.19
N ALA A 319 -7.45 22.77 0.34
CA ALA A 319 -6.91 23.72 -0.64
C ALA A 319 -6.13 24.84 0.04
N ALA A 320 -6.62 25.37 1.17
CA ALA A 320 -5.90 26.39 1.92
C ALA A 320 -4.59 25.86 2.54
N ALA A 321 -4.54 24.58 2.96
CA ALA A 321 -3.35 23.94 3.46
C ALA A 321 -2.30 23.74 2.35
N TYR A 322 -2.70 23.22 1.19
CA TYR A 322 -1.84 23.11 0.02
C TYR A 322 -1.34 24.47 -0.47
N GLN A 323 -2.20 25.49 -0.53
CA GLN A 323 -1.83 26.84 -0.95
C GLN A 323 -0.77 27.48 -0.03
N GLN A 324 -0.77 27.15 1.28
CA GLN A 324 0.28 27.63 2.19
C GLN A 324 1.66 27.13 1.76
N VAL A 325 1.76 25.85 1.38
CA VAL A 325 3.02 25.24 0.91
C VAL A 325 3.43 25.80 -0.44
N ILE A 326 2.49 25.86 -1.39
CA ILE A 326 2.69 26.44 -2.73
C ILE A 326 3.23 27.86 -2.62
N THR A 327 2.60 28.69 -1.79
CA THR A 327 2.99 30.10 -1.59
C THR A 327 4.32 30.22 -0.87
N LYS A 328 4.56 29.42 0.18
CA LYS A 328 5.80 29.45 0.98
C LYS A 328 7.03 29.25 0.11
N TYR A 329 6.96 28.29 -0.82
CA TYR A 329 8.09 27.91 -1.65
C TYR A 329 7.99 28.42 -3.08
N ASN A 330 6.94 29.16 -3.44
CA ASN A 330 6.66 29.62 -4.80
C ASN A 330 6.70 28.46 -5.80
N LEU A 331 5.88 27.44 -5.55
CA LEU A 331 5.83 26.22 -6.37
C LEU A 331 4.98 26.45 -7.63
N THR A 332 5.40 25.87 -8.74
CA THR A 332 4.57 25.73 -9.95
C THR A 332 4.06 24.31 -10.13
N ARG A 333 4.43 23.39 -9.24
CA ARG A 333 4.05 21.99 -9.28
C ARG A 333 4.01 21.38 -7.88
N ILE A 334 3.08 20.47 -7.68
CA ILE A 334 2.94 19.67 -6.46
C ILE A 334 2.75 18.21 -6.83
N ASP A 335 3.05 17.34 -5.89
CA ASP A 335 2.87 15.91 -6.01
C ASP A 335 1.98 15.40 -4.87
N LEU A 336 0.99 14.57 -5.21
CA LEU A 336 0.13 13.88 -4.25
C LEU A 336 0.58 12.43 -4.24
N ASP A 337 1.34 12.04 -3.22
CA ASP A 337 1.84 10.68 -3.07
C ASP A 337 0.85 9.82 -2.30
N TRP A 338 0.05 9.13 -3.11
CA TRP A 338 -1.08 8.31 -2.73
C TRP A 338 -0.59 6.93 -2.31
N GLU A 339 -0.54 6.67 -1.00
CA GLU A 339 -0.19 5.40 -0.41
C GLU A 339 -1.09 5.05 0.79
N ASN A 340 -1.30 3.75 1.01
CA ASN A 340 -2.04 3.21 2.16
C ASN A 340 -3.51 3.70 2.26
N THR A 341 -4.22 3.18 3.25
CA THR A 341 -5.67 3.34 3.45
C THR A 341 -6.12 4.75 3.79
N ALA A 342 -5.22 5.64 4.23
CA ALA A 342 -5.56 7.03 4.54
C ALA A 342 -5.99 7.79 3.28
N LEU A 343 -5.38 7.47 2.13
CA LEU A 343 -5.60 8.15 0.87
C LEU A 343 -6.73 7.51 0.02
N ASP A 344 -7.10 6.26 0.31
CA ASP A 344 -8.35 5.63 -0.16
C ASP A 344 -9.60 6.40 0.32
N SER A 345 -9.48 7.09 1.46
CA SER A 345 -10.56 7.88 2.04
C SER A 345 -10.57 9.31 1.49
N ASN A 346 -11.75 9.93 1.43
CA ASN A 346 -11.91 11.36 1.13
C ASN A 346 -11.46 11.82 -0.27
N MET A 347 -11.48 10.96 -1.29
CA MET A 347 -11.12 11.30 -2.69
C MET A 347 -11.82 12.59 -3.20
N ALA A 348 -13.12 12.76 -2.93
CA ALA A 348 -13.89 13.96 -3.33
C ALA A 348 -13.42 15.25 -2.62
N VAL A 349 -12.89 15.13 -1.39
CA VAL A 349 -12.28 16.28 -0.69
C VAL A 349 -10.95 16.65 -1.36
N ARG A 350 -10.14 15.65 -1.71
CA ARG A 350 -8.85 15.83 -2.40
C ARG A 350 -9.03 16.51 -3.75
N TRP A 351 -9.83 15.93 -4.64
CA TRP A 351 -10.04 16.49 -5.98
C TRP A 351 -10.87 17.77 -5.96
N GLY A 352 -11.80 17.92 -5.01
CA GLY A 352 -12.45 19.21 -4.76
C GLY A 352 -11.45 20.31 -4.35
N ALA A 353 -10.40 19.97 -3.60
CA ALA A 353 -9.34 20.93 -3.23
C ALA A 353 -8.45 21.28 -4.42
N ILE A 354 -7.99 20.27 -5.18
CA ILE A 354 -7.23 20.49 -6.42
C ILE A 354 -8.02 21.35 -7.39
N LYS A 355 -9.34 21.12 -7.52
CA LYS A 355 -10.18 21.95 -8.38
C LYS A 355 -10.22 23.42 -7.96
N GLN A 356 -10.20 23.69 -6.66
CA GLN A 356 -10.11 25.05 -6.14
C GLN A 356 -8.73 25.67 -6.40
N LEU A 357 -7.65 24.89 -6.27
CA LEU A 357 -6.30 25.34 -6.58
C LEU A 357 -6.12 25.68 -8.06
N GLU A 358 -6.63 24.86 -8.98
CA GLU A 358 -6.60 25.17 -10.42
C GLU A 358 -7.26 26.52 -10.77
N ALA A 359 -8.30 26.90 -10.03
CA ALA A 359 -8.97 28.17 -10.23
C ALA A 359 -8.15 29.36 -9.69
N GLN A 360 -7.31 29.13 -8.67
CA GLN A 360 -6.45 30.13 -8.03
C GLN A 360 -5.11 30.27 -8.79
N ASP A 361 -4.49 29.13 -9.11
CA ASP A 361 -3.20 28.97 -9.75
C ASP A 361 -3.37 28.12 -11.03
N PRO A 362 -3.86 28.70 -12.14
CA PRO A 362 -4.21 27.94 -13.35
C PRO A 362 -3.02 27.22 -14.01
N ASN A 363 -1.79 27.65 -13.69
CA ASN A 363 -0.55 27.05 -14.18
C ASN A 363 0.07 26.02 -13.21
N LEU A 364 -0.57 25.76 -12.06
CA LEU A 364 -0.11 24.72 -11.14
C LEU A 364 -0.25 23.37 -11.82
N LEU A 365 0.84 22.60 -11.83
CA LEU A 365 0.88 21.22 -12.30
C LEU A 365 0.73 20.27 -11.11
N VAL A 366 -0.12 19.27 -11.25
CA VAL A 366 -0.39 18.28 -10.21
C VAL A 366 0.02 16.90 -10.69
N SER A 367 0.97 16.27 -9.98
CA SER A 367 1.20 14.84 -10.11
C SER A 367 0.46 14.03 -9.06
N LEU A 368 0.02 12.84 -9.44
CA LEU A 368 -0.51 11.82 -8.54
C LEU A 368 0.44 10.63 -8.58
N THR A 369 1.15 10.39 -7.48
CA THR A 369 2.05 9.24 -7.31
C THR A 369 1.28 8.06 -6.72
N ILE A 370 1.39 6.87 -7.32
CA ILE A 370 0.57 5.68 -6.99
C ILE A 370 1.45 4.41 -6.97
N PRO A 371 1.33 3.53 -5.95
CA PRO A 371 1.98 2.23 -5.92
C PRO A 371 1.49 1.36 -7.06
N ALA A 372 2.40 0.62 -7.68
CA ALA A 372 2.04 -0.36 -8.69
C ALA A 372 1.62 -1.70 -8.09
N THR A 373 0.92 -2.48 -8.92
CA THR A 373 0.79 -3.93 -8.80
C THR A 373 1.59 -4.58 -9.93
N THR A 374 1.66 -5.92 -9.96
CA THR A 374 2.28 -6.65 -11.07
C THR A 374 1.57 -6.46 -12.43
N VAL A 375 0.42 -5.76 -12.46
CA VAL A 375 -0.40 -5.50 -13.65
C VAL A 375 -0.81 -4.02 -13.75
N GLY A 376 0.11 -3.11 -13.40
CA GLY A 376 -0.12 -1.67 -13.43
C GLY A 376 -0.81 -1.14 -12.17
N LEU A 377 -1.66 -0.12 -12.29
CA LEU A 377 -2.29 0.54 -11.15
C LEU A 377 -3.28 -0.39 -10.43
N PRO A 378 -3.33 -0.34 -9.07
CA PRO A 378 -4.37 -1.02 -8.30
C PRO A 378 -5.75 -0.43 -8.61
N LEU A 379 -6.80 -1.16 -8.24
CA LEU A 379 -8.18 -0.70 -8.41
C LEU A 379 -8.44 0.65 -7.75
N THR A 380 -8.04 0.78 -6.49
CA THR A 380 -8.17 2.00 -5.69
C THR A 380 -7.44 3.19 -6.32
N GLY A 381 -6.25 2.96 -6.91
CA GLY A 381 -5.54 3.98 -7.68
C GLY A 381 -6.28 4.40 -8.97
N ARG A 382 -6.98 3.47 -9.62
CA ARG A 382 -7.84 3.82 -10.77
C ARG A 382 -9.12 4.55 -10.35
N ASP A 383 -9.70 4.19 -9.22
CA ASP A 383 -10.86 4.88 -8.65
C ASP A 383 -10.50 6.32 -8.24
N GLU A 384 -9.28 6.53 -7.73
CA GLU A 384 -8.73 7.86 -7.44
C GLU A 384 -8.68 8.74 -8.69
N ILE A 385 -8.11 8.22 -9.78
CA ILE A 385 -8.05 8.91 -11.07
C ILE A 385 -9.47 9.16 -11.61
N GLN A 386 -10.36 8.18 -11.50
CA GLN A 386 -11.74 8.31 -11.95
C GLN A 386 -12.50 9.38 -11.16
N GLN A 387 -12.23 9.52 -9.86
CA GLN A 387 -12.81 10.57 -9.04
C GLN A 387 -12.32 11.95 -9.49
N ALA A 388 -11.03 12.11 -9.80
CA ALA A 388 -10.49 13.35 -10.36
C ALA A 388 -11.21 13.77 -11.64
N ILE A 389 -11.41 12.80 -12.55
CA ILE A 389 -12.16 12.99 -13.81
C ILE A 389 -13.60 13.44 -13.52
N ASN A 390 -14.28 12.77 -12.57
CA ASN A 390 -15.67 13.07 -12.21
C ASN A 390 -15.83 14.48 -11.61
N ASP A 391 -14.86 14.91 -10.80
CA ASP A 391 -14.84 16.23 -10.18
C ASP A 391 -14.31 17.32 -11.14
N GLY A 392 -13.86 16.91 -12.33
CA GLY A 392 -13.29 17.79 -13.34
C GLY A 392 -11.96 18.42 -12.91
N ALA A 393 -11.26 17.80 -11.96
CA ALA A 393 -9.90 18.16 -11.56
C ALA A 393 -8.88 17.55 -12.52
N ARG A 394 -7.73 18.20 -12.68
CA ARG A 394 -6.62 17.79 -13.53
C ARG A 394 -5.65 16.95 -12.72
N ILE A 395 -5.23 15.87 -13.35
CA ILE A 395 -3.98 15.17 -13.04
C ILE A 395 -3.11 15.43 -14.25
N ASP A 396 -2.10 16.28 -14.10
CA ASP A 396 -1.20 16.64 -15.20
C ASP A 396 -0.16 15.53 -15.43
N ARG A 397 0.14 14.72 -14.39
CA ARG A 397 1.02 13.56 -14.47
C ARG A 397 0.60 12.45 -13.51
N VAL A 398 0.49 11.22 -14.00
CA VAL A 398 0.42 10.03 -13.12
C VAL A 398 1.84 9.52 -12.94
N ASN A 399 2.31 9.44 -11.71
CA ASN A 399 3.64 8.94 -11.38
C ASN A 399 3.51 7.53 -10.78
N LEU A 400 3.95 6.54 -11.54
CA LEU A 400 3.86 5.14 -11.17
C LEU A 400 5.09 4.77 -10.33
N MET A 401 4.88 4.36 -9.08
CA MET A 401 5.91 3.69 -8.29
C MET A 401 6.06 2.27 -8.81
N ASP A 402 6.90 2.13 -9.83
CA ASP A 402 7.18 0.91 -10.58
C ASP A 402 8.24 0.08 -9.86
N PHE A 403 7.94 -0.22 -8.58
CA PHE A 403 8.69 -1.04 -7.64
C PHE A 403 7.75 -1.53 -6.53
N ASP A 404 8.24 -2.40 -5.65
CA ASP A 404 7.54 -3.01 -4.51
C ASP A 404 6.31 -3.88 -4.82
N PHE A 405 6.13 -4.28 -6.08
CA PHE A 405 5.10 -5.22 -6.51
C PHE A 405 5.57 -6.70 -6.48
N GLY A 406 6.87 -6.93 -6.28
CA GLY A 406 7.53 -8.23 -6.19
C GLY A 406 7.94 -8.83 -7.53
N LEU A 407 9.02 -9.62 -7.53
CA LEU A 407 9.48 -10.37 -8.70
C LEU A 407 9.20 -11.87 -8.55
N ASN A 408 8.17 -12.34 -9.24
CA ASN A 408 7.78 -13.76 -9.21
C ASN A 408 8.62 -14.63 -10.17
N SER A 409 9.08 -14.07 -11.30
CA SER A 409 9.96 -14.72 -12.27
C SER A 409 10.52 -13.69 -13.27
N GLY A 410 11.55 -14.07 -14.05
CA GLY A 410 12.11 -13.21 -15.09
C GLY A 410 13.12 -12.20 -14.53
N THR A 411 13.13 -10.99 -15.10
CA THR A 411 14.07 -9.92 -14.75
C THR A 411 13.31 -8.69 -14.29
N GLN A 412 13.89 -7.90 -13.39
CA GLN A 412 13.28 -6.66 -12.90
C GLN A 412 12.93 -5.69 -14.04
N THR A 413 13.82 -5.56 -15.05
CA THR A 413 13.58 -4.74 -16.24
C THR A 413 12.28 -5.13 -16.94
N ALA A 414 12.14 -6.40 -17.35
CA ALA A 414 10.94 -6.88 -18.05
C ALA A 414 9.65 -6.75 -17.21
N ALA A 415 9.75 -6.90 -15.88
CA ALA A 415 8.61 -6.73 -14.99
C ALA A 415 8.14 -5.26 -14.98
N ALA A 416 9.05 -4.32 -14.73
CA ALA A 416 8.76 -2.88 -14.75
C ALA A 416 8.24 -2.41 -16.12
N GLU A 417 8.86 -2.85 -17.23
CA GLU A 417 8.34 -2.57 -18.58
C GLU A 417 6.90 -3.03 -18.77
N THR A 418 6.54 -4.20 -18.23
CA THR A 418 5.17 -4.74 -18.32
C THR A 418 4.20 -3.91 -17.48
N VAL A 419 4.56 -3.60 -16.24
CA VAL A 419 3.73 -2.81 -15.32
C VAL A 419 3.48 -1.40 -15.85
N ALA A 420 4.50 -0.75 -16.42
CA ALA A 420 4.36 0.54 -17.08
C ALA A 420 3.46 0.46 -18.32
N ALA A 421 3.61 -0.56 -19.18
CA ALA A 421 2.75 -0.76 -20.34
C ALA A 421 1.28 -1.02 -19.98
N ASP A 422 1.03 -1.79 -18.91
CA ASP A 422 -0.31 -2.06 -18.41
C ASP A 422 -0.94 -0.79 -17.83
N THR A 423 -0.15 0.02 -17.13
CA THR A 423 -0.58 1.34 -16.63
C THR A 423 -0.99 2.25 -17.78
N VAL A 424 -0.23 2.29 -18.88
CA VAL A 424 -0.61 3.06 -20.08
C VAL A 424 -1.95 2.60 -20.63
N GLN A 425 -2.18 1.29 -20.75
CA GLN A 425 -3.48 0.76 -21.21
C GLN A 425 -4.64 1.17 -20.28
N GLN A 426 -4.40 1.19 -18.98
CA GLN A 426 -5.39 1.66 -17.99
C GLN A 426 -5.68 3.15 -18.14
N LEU A 427 -4.66 3.99 -18.34
CA LEU A 427 -4.84 5.43 -18.60
C LEU A 427 -5.59 5.68 -19.91
N GLN A 428 -5.31 4.91 -20.98
CA GLN A 428 -6.09 4.97 -22.22
C GLN A 428 -7.57 4.64 -21.97
N THR A 429 -7.86 3.68 -21.09
CA THR A 429 -9.23 3.29 -20.75
C THR A 429 -9.94 4.37 -19.93
N LEU A 430 -9.26 4.92 -18.92
CA LEU A 430 -9.83 5.93 -18.01
C LEU A 430 -10.09 7.27 -18.73
N TYR A 431 -9.15 7.71 -19.55
CA TYR A 431 -9.21 9.03 -20.19
C TYR A 431 -9.64 9.02 -21.65
N GLY A 432 -9.69 7.86 -22.32
CA GLY A 432 -9.88 7.77 -23.77
C GLY A 432 -8.66 8.27 -24.57
N TRP A 433 -7.49 8.30 -23.95
CA TRP A 433 -6.25 8.78 -24.56
C TRP A 433 -5.67 7.83 -25.61
N SER A 434 -4.85 8.38 -26.51
CA SER A 434 -3.93 7.56 -27.31
C SER A 434 -2.80 7.04 -26.43
N ALA A 435 -2.13 5.95 -26.82
CA ALA A 435 -0.98 5.43 -26.08
C ALA A 435 0.14 6.49 -25.95
N ALA A 436 0.41 7.25 -27.02
CA ALA A 436 1.40 8.33 -26.99
C ALA A 436 1.03 9.43 -25.98
N THR A 437 -0.26 9.79 -25.90
CA THR A 437 -0.74 10.76 -24.91
C THR A 437 -0.61 10.21 -23.48
N ALA A 438 -1.01 8.95 -23.26
CA ALA A 438 -0.87 8.32 -21.95
C ALA A 438 0.59 8.22 -21.49
N TRP A 439 1.52 7.86 -22.39
CA TRP A 439 2.96 7.91 -22.09
C TRP A 439 3.43 9.31 -21.74
N SER A 440 3.04 10.34 -22.49
CA SER A 440 3.41 11.73 -22.20
C SER A 440 2.82 12.29 -20.89
N HIS A 441 1.94 11.54 -20.22
CA HIS A 441 1.39 11.85 -18.90
C HIS A 441 1.81 10.83 -17.82
N LEU A 442 2.59 9.80 -18.16
CA LEU A 442 3.07 8.79 -17.23
C LEU A 442 4.53 9.08 -16.83
N SER A 443 4.79 9.24 -15.55
CA SER A 443 6.12 9.16 -14.98
C SER A 443 6.39 7.76 -14.45
N VAL A 444 7.58 7.23 -14.68
CA VAL A 444 8.03 5.95 -14.12
C VAL A 444 9.01 6.25 -13.00
N GLN A 445 8.62 5.94 -11.76
CA GLN A 445 9.45 6.08 -10.57
C GLN A 445 9.93 4.69 -10.14
N LEU A 446 11.25 4.50 -10.07
CA LEU A 446 11.85 3.26 -9.55
C LEU A 446 12.22 3.41 -8.07
N MET A 447 12.87 2.38 -7.51
CA MET A 447 13.58 2.47 -6.24
C MET A 447 14.99 1.90 -6.42
N ASN A 448 16.03 2.64 -6.04
CA ASN A 448 17.41 2.24 -6.34
C ASN A 448 17.89 1.09 -5.44
N GLY A 449 18.60 0.12 -6.04
CA GLY A 449 19.13 -1.03 -5.32
C GLY A 449 18.05 -1.95 -4.76
N HIS A 450 18.19 -2.41 -3.51
CA HIS A 450 17.13 -3.20 -2.88
C HIS A 450 15.91 -2.33 -2.54
N THR A 451 14.72 -2.91 -2.69
CA THR A 451 13.45 -2.30 -2.31
C THR A 451 12.93 -2.93 -1.00
N ASP A 452 11.69 -2.63 -0.62
CA ASP A 452 11.03 -3.24 0.54
C ASP A 452 10.58 -4.69 0.24
N GLN A 453 10.58 -5.09 -1.03
CA GLN A 453 10.39 -6.48 -1.45
C GLN A 453 11.73 -7.25 -1.54
N PRO A 454 11.90 -8.36 -0.79
CA PRO A 454 13.14 -9.15 -0.83
C PRO A 454 13.51 -9.72 -2.20
N SER A 455 12.53 -9.82 -3.10
CA SER A 455 12.69 -10.37 -4.45
C SER A 455 13.19 -9.34 -5.47
N GLU A 456 13.19 -8.06 -5.12
CA GLU A 456 13.50 -6.97 -6.04
C GLU A 456 14.88 -6.38 -5.78
N LEU A 457 15.58 -6.15 -6.89
CA LEU A 457 16.90 -5.53 -6.91
C LEU A 457 17.06 -4.74 -8.20
N TYR A 458 16.96 -3.41 -8.09
CA TYR A 458 17.17 -2.51 -9.20
C TYR A 458 18.63 -2.05 -9.25
N THR A 459 19.41 -2.69 -10.11
CA THR A 459 20.81 -2.33 -10.32
C THR A 459 20.95 -1.13 -11.27
N GLN A 460 22.16 -0.59 -11.39
CA GLN A 460 22.47 0.45 -12.38
C GLN A 460 22.20 -0.04 -13.82
N SER A 461 22.40 -1.33 -14.09
CA SER A 461 22.03 -1.93 -15.39
C SER A 461 20.53 -1.88 -15.61
N THR A 462 19.74 -2.25 -14.60
CA THR A 462 18.27 -2.19 -14.63
C THR A 462 17.78 -0.76 -14.90
N PHE A 463 18.36 0.23 -14.21
CA PHE A 463 18.06 1.65 -14.44
C PHE A 463 18.44 2.10 -15.86
N THR A 464 19.57 1.64 -16.40
CA THR A 464 20.01 1.99 -17.76
C THR A 464 19.08 1.39 -18.82
N ASP A 465 18.65 0.15 -18.63
CA ASP A 465 17.69 -0.49 -19.54
C ASP A 465 16.33 0.22 -19.50
N LEU A 466 15.83 0.51 -18.30
CA LEU A 466 14.54 1.21 -18.11
C LEU A 466 14.59 2.67 -18.59
N LEU A 467 15.74 3.36 -18.47
CA LEU A 467 15.95 4.64 -19.13
C LEU A 467 15.74 4.53 -20.64
N GLY A 468 16.32 3.52 -21.28
CA GLY A 468 16.13 3.28 -22.72
C GLY A 468 14.66 3.01 -23.07
N TYR A 469 13.96 2.28 -22.21
CA TYR A 469 12.54 1.97 -22.39
C TYR A 469 11.64 3.21 -22.28
N VAL A 470 11.81 4.04 -21.25
CA VAL A 470 11.00 5.27 -21.09
C VAL A 470 11.33 6.31 -22.17
N GLN A 471 12.57 6.38 -22.64
CA GLN A 471 12.97 7.19 -23.80
C GLN A 471 12.28 6.73 -25.08
N ALA A 472 12.24 5.42 -25.33
CA ALA A 472 11.61 4.88 -26.54
C ALA A 472 10.10 5.13 -26.57
N ASN A 473 9.46 5.28 -25.41
CA ASN A 473 8.02 5.49 -25.29
C ASN A 473 7.62 6.95 -25.06
N HIS A 474 8.58 7.88 -24.89
CA HIS A 474 8.30 9.29 -24.58
C HIS A 474 7.43 9.45 -23.33
N ALA A 475 7.88 8.84 -22.21
CA ALA A 475 7.25 9.05 -20.91
C ALA A 475 7.22 10.54 -20.52
N ALA A 476 6.43 10.91 -19.52
CA ALA A 476 6.46 12.27 -18.98
C ALA A 476 7.75 12.54 -18.19
N ALA A 477 8.16 11.56 -17.40
CA ALA A 477 9.32 11.64 -16.53
C ALA A 477 9.88 10.26 -16.16
N PHE A 478 11.14 10.24 -15.73
CA PHE A 478 11.82 9.10 -15.13
C PHE A 478 12.37 9.53 -13.77
N SER A 479 11.94 8.89 -12.70
CA SER A 479 12.25 9.26 -11.31
C SER A 479 12.70 8.04 -10.52
N TYR A 480 13.15 8.23 -9.28
CA TYR A 480 13.26 7.13 -8.33
C TYR A 480 13.24 7.61 -6.86
N TRP A 481 12.91 6.66 -5.98
CA TRP A 481 13.09 6.72 -4.53
C TRP A 481 14.43 6.08 -4.11
N ASP A 482 15.41 6.79 -3.59
CA ASP A 482 15.53 8.25 -3.50
C ASP A 482 17.03 8.65 -3.60
N VAL A 483 17.32 9.95 -3.72
CA VAL A 483 18.71 10.42 -3.80
C VAL A 483 19.47 10.30 -2.47
N ASN A 484 18.79 10.29 -1.32
CA ASN A 484 19.42 10.03 -0.02
C ASN A 484 20.08 8.64 -0.03
N ARG A 485 19.51 7.68 -0.76
CA ARG A 485 20.03 6.32 -0.89
C ARG A 485 21.14 6.15 -1.92
N ASP A 486 21.41 7.14 -2.78
CA ASP A 486 22.31 6.98 -3.93
C ASP A 486 23.82 7.07 -3.58
N ARG A 487 24.23 6.15 -2.71
CA ARG A 487 25.60 5.95 -2.21
C ARG A 487 25.75 4.54 -1.67
N ALA A 488 26.98 4.04 -1.64
CA ALA A 488 27.28 2.71 -1.11
C ALA A 488 27.00 2.64 0.40
N CYS A 489 26.48 1.50 0.85
CA CYS A 489 26.33 1.19 2.27
C CYS A 489 27.67 0.88 2.96
N ASP A 490 27.64 0.83 4.30
CA ASP A 490 28.77 0.30 5.07
C ASP A 490 29.03 -1.17 4.67
N PRO A 491 30.19 -1.49 4.09
CA PRO A 491 30.48 -2.85 3.61
C PRO A 491 30.61 -3.87 4.74
N SER A 492 30.67 -3.44 6.01
CA SER A 492 30.69 -4.32 7.18
C SER A 492 29.30 -4.79 7.61
N VAL A 493 28.24 -4.18 7.08
CA VAL A 493 26.84 -4.54 7.32
C VAL A 493 26.31 -5.26 6.09
N VAL A 494 25.61 -6.37 6.28
CA VAL A 494 24.94 -7.06 5.18
C VAL A 494 23.56 -6.46 5.01
N HIS A 495 23.25 -6.00 3.80
CA HIS A 495 21.95 -5.43 3.46
C HIS A 495 21.23 -6.38 2.48
N TYR A 496 20.08 -6.91 2.90
CA TYR A 496 19.22 -7.77 2.07
C TYR A 496 17.89 -7.10 1.70
N TRP A 497 17.69 -5.85 2.12
CA TRP A 497 16.47 -5.05 1.98
C TRP A 497 16.85 -3.58 1.82
N ALA A 498 15.86 -2.74 1.55
CA ALA A 498 16.02 -1.29 1.50
C ALA A 498 16.65 -0.73 2.79
N ASP A 499 17.61 0.18 2.63
CA ASP A 499 18.15 1.01 3.71
C ASP A 499 17.79 2.46 3.41
N GLY A 500 17.35 3.23 4.41
CA GLY A 500 16.94 4.62 4.20
C GLY A 500 18.10 5.53 3.78
N ALA A 501 19.35 5.19 4.11
CA ALA A 501 20.51 6.04 3.88
C ALA A 501 21.46 5.53 2.78
N CYS A 502 21.20 4.38 2.17
CA CYS A 502 22.01 3.82 1.09
C CYS A 502 21.23 2.80 0.24
N SER A 503 21.74 2.46 -0.93
CA SER A 503 21.01 1.64 -1.92
C SER A 503 21.10 0.13 -1.69
N SER A 504 21.89 -0.31 -0.72
CA SER A 504 22.18 -1.73 -0.49
C SER A 504 22.88 -2.43 -1.66
N VAL A 505 23.52 -1.68 -2.57
CA VAL A 505 24.37 -2.23 -3.65
C VAL A 505 25.76 -1.59 -3.69
N THR A 506 26.69 -2.25 -4.38
CA THR A 506 27.99 -1.64 -4.67
C THR A 506 27.83 -0.56 -5.73
N GLN A 507 28.32 0.64 -5.43
CA GLN A 507 28.25 1.80 -6.32
C GLN A 507 29.25 2.88 -5.92
N ASN A 508 29.47 3.85 -6.80
CA ASN A 508 29.98 5.16 -6.41
C ASN A 508 28.82 6.09 -6.02
N PRO A 509 29.10 7.23 -5.35
CA PRO A 509 28.09 8.24 -5.13
C PRO A 509 27.43 8.68 -6.44
N TYR A 510 26.10 8.73 -6.40
CA TYR A 510 25.24 9.25 -7.45
C TYR A 510 25.20 8.44 -8.76
N ASP A 511 25.59 7.16 -8.74
CA ASP A 511 25.60 6.35 -9.97
C ASP A 511 24.20 6.19 -10.56
N PHE A 512 23.15 6.09 -9.74
CA PHE A 512 21.76 6.02 -10.23
C PHE A 512 21.28 7.38 -10.75
N THR A 513 21.57 8.46 -10.03
CA THR A 513 21.19 9.83 -10.43
C THR A 513 21.86 10.22 -11.77
N LYS A 514 23.12 9.82 -12.01
CA LYS A 514 23.81 10.05 -13.30
C LYS A 514 23.15 9.32 -14.47
N ILE A 515 22.43 8.23 -14.21
CA ILE A 515 21.61 7.56 -15.23
C ILE A 515 20.33 8.37 -15.44
N LEU A 516 19.67 8.75 -14.35
CA LEU A 516 18.41 9.52 -14.36
C LEU A 516 18.50 10.79 -15.23
N VAL A 517 19.51 11.63 -15.02
CA VAL A 517 19.68 12.93 -15.70
C VAL A 517 19.94 12.82 -17.21
N GLN A 518 20.14 11.62 -17.75
CA GLN A 518 20.23 11.40 -19.20
C GLN A 518 18.85 11.46 -19.86
N TYR A 519 17.77 11.34 -19.08
CA TYR A 519 16.41 11.49 -19.56
C TYR A 519 16.05 12.95 -19.79
N ASN A 520 15.57 13.29 -21.00
CA ASN A 520 15.28 14.68 -21.40
C ASN A 520 13.87 14.85 -22.02
N GLY A 521 12.96 13.89 -21.79
CA GLY A 521 11.64 13.82 -22.42
C GLY A 521 11.61 12.89 -23.62
#